data_AF-A0A348VYN1-F1
#
_entry.id   AF-A0A348VYN1-F1
#
_cell.length_a   1.000
_cell.length_b   1.000
_cell.length_c   1.000
_cell.angle_alpha   90.00
_cell.angle_beta   90.00
_cell.angle_gamma   90.00
#
_symmetry.space_group_name_H-M   'P 1'
#
loop_
_entity.id
_entity.type
_entity.pdbx_description
1 polymer ?
#
loop_
_entity_poly.entity_id
_entity_poly.type
_entity_poly.pdbx_seq_one_letter_code
_entity_poly.pdbx_strand_id
1 'polypeptide(L)'
;MKLKKAKKGFTLVELVVVIAIIAVLSTVSVVGYFGFTKKANVSGDKALVLQLNTILKAKETETGSKPETATEAIGYVEEQGINVTKLKPLTSKYLIAWNSEANEFALLNESKELVTGKLSSTANLNWLIASSYSVTENTGYSVYLMPDYKGDSTLNITTGFDVGENANVEVVNYTNTESAKHVVIRTNGGELNINAENDTIYHHGNSDDVNIIKCADHSYYLYGEVTGAVTVKQGHVKITEGATVNTIVVPLDITGTIEVENKGTVSVVNTENASTENISIKNEGTIDIAVGQITITGNKSENSYTESKKLTSDTHEITAGGYYDGTGVTFSTVENFGDVGSYSLFINTTEKVIINGFQYNGNGQGILVSKPNEESKDLTLVNSFIKGTRAICVKGADRVTIDNCDFSYFGLSDFDEEVANGNPGFLINNSGACITLKNSEIKGYAYSVYTSIASDVKIDILNCILKGRAGLATYETDGLVATINGCKIHGVNGFTGSTEVYANITTQNIDDNNKNITLNIANCDFTVYRLPATVNNFQYAISVDFENTNLNLTGNNTFYGTICYSENLTKSELSNKAYDIIKDVRTDTTKGNEGFASVEMLIKSSNGNNCFVKIK
;
A
#
# COMPACT_ATOMS: atom_id res chain seq x y z
N MET A 1 14.02 -68.86 58.68
CA MET A 1 13.54 -68.18 57.45
C MET A 1 12.09 -68.62 57.20
N LYS A 2 11.10 -67.74 57.40
CA LYS A 2 9.67 -68.05 57.15
C LYS A 2 9.38 -67.89 55.65
N LEU A 3 8.98 -68.97 54.98
CA LEU A 3 8.53 -68.96 53.58
C LEU A 3 7.18 -68.21 53.47
N LYS A 4 7.15 -67.11 52.71
CA LYS A 4 5.92 -66.40 52.35
C LYS A 4 5.06 -67.33 51.47
N LYS A 5 3.79 -67.55 51.86
CA LYS A 5 2.78 -68.20 51.01
C LYS A 5 2.60 -67.37 49.73
N ALA A 6 2.75 -68.01 48.57
CA ALA A 6 2.41 -67.40 47.28
C ALA A 6 0.88 -67.21 47.21
N LYS A 7 0.43 -65.98 46.93
CA LYS A 7 -0.98 -65.69 46.64
C LYS A 7 -1.34 -66.36 45.31
N LYS A 8 -2.48 -67.07 45.24
CA LYS A 8 -2.98 -67.70 44.01
C LYS A 8 -3.12 -66.63 42.92
N GLY A 9 -2.46 -66.84 41.78
CA GLY A 9 -2.62 -66.01 40.58
C GLY A 9 -3.89 -66.34 39.82
N PHE A 10 -4.33 -65.43 38.95
CA PHE A 10 -5.48 -65.63 38.06
C PHE A 10 -5.24 -66.80 37.10
N THR A 11 -6.30 -67.55 36.79
CA THR A 11 -6.25 -68.59 35.76
C THR A 11 -6.23 -67.96 34.36
N LEU A 12 -5.69 -68.67 33.38
CA LEU A 12 -5.59 -68.19 32.00
C LEU A 12 -6.98 -67.85 31.42
N VAL A 13 -8.00 -68.66 31.75
CA VAL A 13 -9.39 -68.42 31.31
C VAL A 13 -9.97 -67.14 31.91
N GLU A 14 -9.77 -66.90 33.21
CA GLU A 14 -10.23 -65.67 33.87
C GLU A 14 -9.59 -64.42 33.27
N LEU A 15 -8.30 -64.49 32.94
CA LEU A 15 -7.59 -63.37 32.30
C LEU A 15 -8.14 -63.05 30.91
N VAL A 16 -8.42 -64.07 30.10
CA VAL A 16 -8.98 -63.91 28.73
C VAL A 16 -10.39 -63.31 28.78
N VAL A 17 -11.24 -63.76 29.72
CA VAL A 17 -12.59 -63.21 29.90
C VAL A 17 -12.54 -61.73 30.28
N VAL A 18 -11.64 -61.35 31.19
CA VAL A 18 -11.48 -59.95 31.61
C VAL A 18 -11.05 -59.05 30.45
N ILE A 19 -10.06 -59.47 29.65
CA ILE A 19 -9.61 -58.71 28.49
C ILE A 19 -10.74 -58.58 27.45
N ALA A 20 -11.52 -59.64 27.22
CA ALA A 20 -12.65 -59.60 26.29
C ALA A 20 -13.75 -58.61 26.74
N ILE A 21 -14.10 -58.59 28.03
CA ILE A 21 -15.09 -57.65 28.57
C ILE A 21 -14.58 -56.21 28.48
N ILE A 22 -13.32 -55.97 28.85
CA ILE A 22 -12.71 -54.63 28.75
C ILE A 22 -12.70 -54.17 27.29
N ALA A 23 -12.40 -55.04 26.33
CA ALA A 23 -12.41 -54.69 24.91
C ALA A 23 -13.80 -54.25 24.43
N VAL A 24 -14.86 -54.98 24.81
CA VAL A 24 -16.24 -54.61 24.46
C VAL A 24 -16.65 -53.30 25.13
N LEU A 25 -16.43 -53.17 26.45
CA LEU A 25 -16.78 -51.96 27.21
C LEU A 25 -16.02 -50.73 26.71
N SER A 26 -14.74 -50.88 26.38
CA SER A 26 -13.91 -49.79 25.84
C SER A 26 -14.44 -49.36 24.47
N THR A 27 -14.80 -50.30 23.60
CA THR A 27 -15.31 -49.99 22.25
C THR A 27 -16.61 -49.18 22.32
N VAL A 28 -17.59 -49.60 23.12
CA VAL A 28 -18.86 -48.86 23.26
C VAL A 28 -18.66 -47.49 23.94
N SER A 29 -17.72 -47.39 24.88
CA SER A 29 -17.39 -46.14 25.57
C SER A 29 -16.73 -45.12 24.64
N VAL A 30 -15.82 -45.56 23.76
CA VAL A 30 -15.14 -44.70 22.78
C VAL A 30 -16.14 -44.14 21.76
N VAL A 31 -17.05 -44.98 21.23
CA VAL A 31 -18.11 -44.53 20.31
C VAL A 31 -19.05 -43.53 20.99
N GLY A 32 -19.43 -43.79 22.25
CA GLY A 32 -20.22 -42.85 23.05
C GLY A 32 -19.50 -41.52 23.25
N TYR A 33 -18.23 -41.55 23.66
CA TYR A 33 -17.40 -40.37 23.89
C TYR A 33 -17.30 -39.49 22.64
N PHE A 34 -16.97 -40.06 21.47
CA PHE A 34 -16.92 -39.30 20.21
C PHE A 34 -18.28 -38.70 19.82
N GLY A 35 -19.39 -39.38 20.13
CA GLY A 35 -20.73 -38.85 19.92
C GLY A 35 -21.05 -37.65 20.82
N PHE A 36 -20.68 -37.70 22.11
CA PHE A 36 -20.87 -36.59 23.04
C PHE A 36 -19.98 -35.39 22.70
N THR A 37 -18.70 -35.60 22.38
CA THR A 37 -17.80 -34.51 21.99
C THR A 37 -18.25 -33.85 20.70
N LYS A 38 -18.68 -34.61 19.69
CA LYS A 38 -19.26 -34.03 18.45
C LYS A 38 -20.48 -33.17 18.76
N LYS A 39 -21.43 -33.65 19.58
CA LYS A 39 -22.63 -32.87 19.96
C LYS A 39 -22.28 -31.60 20.73
N ALA A 40 -21.31 -31.67 21.64
CA ALA A 40 -20.84 -30.50 22.39
C ALA A 40 -20.20 -29.47 21.44
N ASN A 41 -19.35 -29.91 20.51
CA ASN A 41 -18.75 -29.04 19.50
C ASN A 41 -19.81 -28.38 18.61
N VAL A 42 -20.79 -29.16 18.09
CA VAL A 42 -21.90 -28.62 17.29
C VAL A 42 -22.72 -27.59 18.08
N SER A 43 -22.93 -27.81 19.38
CA SER A 43 -23.60 -26.83 20.24
C SER A 43 -22.79 -25.55 20.39
N GLY A 44 -21.46 -25.66 20.53
CA GLY A 44 -20.54 -24.53 20.55
C GLY A 44 -20.56 -23.75 19.23
N ASP A 45 -20.55 -24.46 18.11
CA ASP A 45 -20.60 -23.86 16.77
C ASP A 45 -21.92 -23.12 16.52
N LYS A 46 -23.04 -23.68 16.98
CA LYS A 46 -24.35 -23.00 16.91
C LYS A 46 -24.38 -21.72 17.76
N ALA A 47 -23.79 -21.76 18.95
CA ALA A 47 -23.70 -20.59 19.82
C ALA A 47 -22.82 -19.49 19.19
N LEU A 48 -21.70 -19.89 18.57
CA LEU A 48 -20.85 -18.97 17.80
C LEU A 48 -21.65 -18.29 16.69
N VAL A 49 -22.33 -19.03 15.81
CA VAL A 49 -23.10 -18.44 14.70
C VAL A 49 -24.20 -17.49 15.21
N LEU A 50 -24.89 -17.83 16.31
CA LEU A 50 -25.86 -16.94 16.93
C LEU A 50 -25.23 -15.63 17.43
N GLN A 51 -24.03 -15.72 18.02
CA GLN A 51 -23.27 -14.55 18.46
C GLN A 51 -22.88 -13.66 17.27
N LEU A 52 -22.34 -14.25 16.19
CA LEU A 52 -21.98 -13.51 14.98
C LEU A 52 -23.20 -12.76 14.40
N ASN A 53 -24.35 -13.44 14.34
CA ASN A 53 -25.61 -12.85 13.85
C ASN A 53 -26.15 -11.73 14.75
N THR A 54 -25.90 -11.81 16.06
CA THR A 54 -26.26 -10.74 16.99
C THR A 54 -25.42 -9.49 16.73
N ILE A 55 -24.12 -9.66 16.46
CA ILE A 55 -23.20 -8.56 16.13
C ILE A 55 -23.63 -7.89 14.81
N LEU A 56 -23.84 -8.66 13.75
CA LEU A 56 -24.24 -8.11 12.45
C LEU A 56 -25.54 -7.31 12.51
N LYS A 57 -26.55 -7.82 13.24
CA LYS A 57 -27.84 -7.11 13.42
C LYS A 57 -27.70 -5.82 14.21
N ALA A 58 -26.86 -5.81 15.24
CA ALA A 58 -26.57 -4.60 15.99
C ALA A 58 -25.89 -3.55 15.10
N LYS A 59 -24.88 -3.97 14.32
CA LYS A 59 -24.17 -3.09 13.38
C LYS A 59 -25.05 -2.56 12.27
N GLU A 60 -25.88 -3.40 11.63
CA GLU A 60 -26.85 -2.96 10.62
C GLU A 60 -27.85 -1.93 11.19
N THR A 61 -28.23 -2.06 12.46
CA THR A 61 -29.10 -1.08 13.13
C THR A 61 -28.36 0.24 13.42
N GLU A 62 -27.07 0.16 13.77
CA GLU A 62 -26.21 1.31 14.07
C GLU A 62 -25.88 2.14 12.82
N THR A 63 -25.49 1.46 11.73
CA THR A 63 -25.07 2.09 10.47
C THR A 63 -26.26 2.43 9.56
N GLY A 64 -27.37 1.71 9.69
CA GLY A 64 -28.53 1.81 8.81
C GLY A 64 -28.36 1.08 7.47
N SER A 65 -27.27 0.32 7.28
CA SER A 65 -26.95 -0.42 6.06
C SER A 65 -26.29 -1.77 6.35
N LYS A 66 -26.40 -2.69 5.39
CA LYS A 66 -25.68 -3.97 5.40
C LYS A 66 -24.25 -3.77 4.90
N PRO A 67 -23.28 -4.60 5.34
CA PRO A 67 -21.95 -4.59 4.76
C PRO A 67 -22.00 -4.96 3.27
N GLU A 68 -21.21 -4.27 2.45
CA GLU A 68 -21.15 -4.48 1.00
C GLU A 68 -20.21 -5.63 0.62
N THR A 69 -19.22 -5.91 1.47
CA THR A 69 -18.21 -6.95 1.27
C THR A 69 -18.18 -7.95 2.43
N ALA A 70 -17.63 -9.15 2.17
CA ALA A 70 -17.41 -10.12 3.23
C ALA A 70 -16.36 -9.62 4.24
N THR A 71 -15.34 -8.90 3.78
CA THR A 71 -14.36 -8.22 4.64
C THR A 71 -15.02 -7.29 5.63
N GLU A 72 -15.99 -6.46 5.23
CA GLU A 72 -16.72 -5.59 6.16
C GLU A 72 -17.55 -6.38 7.18
N ALA A 73 -18.28 -7.41 6.72
CA ALA A 73 -19.04 -8.28 7.61
C ALA A 73 -18.15 -8.97 8.66
N ILE A 74 -16.95 -9.36 8.25
CA ILE A 74 -15.94 -9.97 9.13
C ILE A 74 -15.28 -8.92 10.05
N GLY A 75 -15.01 -7.72 9.57
CA GLY A 75 -14.50 -6.60 10.37
C GLY A 75 -15.44 -6.24 11.52
N TYR A 76 -16.75 -6.22 11.27
CA TYR A 76 -17.75 -5.98 12.33
C TYR A 76 -17.70 -7.01 13.46
N VAL A 77 -17.42 -8.27 13.16
CA VAL A 77 -17.30 -9.29 14.22
C VAL A 77 -15.95 -9.18 14.95
N GLU A 78 -14.88 -8.81 14.24
CA GLU A 78 -13.55 -8.58 14.82
C GLU A 78 -13.53 -7.41 15.81
N GLU A 79 -14.20 -6.31 15.48
CA GLU A 79 -14.37 -5.14 16.37
C GLU A 79 -14.97 -5.50 17.73
N GLN A 80 -15.75 -6.58 17.81
CA GLN A 80 -16.34 -7.09 19.06
C GLN A 80 -15.46 -8.14 19.77
N GLY A 81 -14.21 -8.28 19.35
CA GLY A 81 -13.21 -9.16 19.97
C GLY A 81 -13.23 -10.61 19.46
N ILE A 82 -13.94 -10.92 18.37
CA ILE A 82 -13.90 -12.25 17.75
C ILE A 82 -12.59 -12.39 16.96
N ASN A 83 -11.81 -13.41 17.28
CA ASN A 83 -10.58 -13.69 16.56
C ASN A 83 -10.88 -14.38 15.22
N VAL A 84 -10.80 -13.61 14.12
CA VAL A 84 -11.12 -14.06 12.76
C VAL A 84 -10.18 -15.15 12.27
N THR A 85 -8.88 -15.10 12.62
CA THR A 85 -7.90 -16.15 12.27
C THR A 85 -8.26 -17.53 12.83
N LYS A 86 -9.19 -17.58 13.78
CA LYS A 86 -9.69 -18.80 14.42
C LYS A 86 -11.17 -19.06 14.14
N LEU A 87 -11.78 -18.36 13.18
CA LEU A 87 -13.19 -18.48 12.83
C LEU A 87 -13.50 -19.77 12.05
N LYS A 88 -13.17 -20.92 12.65
CA LYS A 88 -13.47 -22.26 12.13
C LYS A 88 -14.37 -23.00 13.12
N PRO A 89 -15.32 -23.83 12.64
CA PRO A 89 -16.08 -24.70 13.52
C PRO A 89 -15.18 -25.63 14.35
N LEU A 90 -15.57 -25.83 15.61
CA LEU A 90 -15.02 -26.85 16.51
C LEU A 90 -15.34 -28.26 15.98
N THR A 91 -16.45 -28.41 15.26
CA THR A 91 -16.83 -29.67 14.61
C THR A 91 -16.06 -29.82 13.31
N SER A 92 -15.22 -30.86 13.23
CA SER A 92 -14.42 -31.15 12.05
C SER A 92 -15.28 -31.20 10.78
N LYS A 93 -14.79 -30.57 9.70
CA LYS A 93 -15.42 -30.46 8.37
C LYS A 93 -16.73 -29.65 8.29
N TYR A 94 -17.21 -29.06 9.39
CA TYR A 94 -18.30 -28.10 9.31
C TYR A 94 -17.77 -26.79 8.75
N LEU A 95 -18.64 -26.02 8.10
CA LEU A 95 -18.29 -24.75 7.46
C LEU A 95 -19.18 -23.62 7.98
N ILE A 96 -18.65 -22.40 7.95
CA ILE A 96 -19.41 -21.18 8.18
C ILE A 96 -19.55 -20.45 6.85
N ALA A 97 -20.76 -20.01 6.54
CA ALA A 97 -21.02 -19.11 5.43
C ALA A 97 -21.69 -17.83 5.92
N TRP A 98 -21.44 -16.72 5.24
CA TRP A 98 -22.19 -15.48 5.41
C TRP A 98 -23.14 -15.26 4.23
N ASN A 99 -24.42 -15.05 4.51
CA ASN A 99 -25.41 -14.72 3.50
C ASN A 99 -25.50 -13.19 3.35
N SER A 100 -25.01 -12.65 2.24
CA SER A 100 -24.97 -11.21 1.98
C SER A 100 -26.36 -10.61 1.73
N GLU A 101 -27.33 -11.40 1.24
CA GLU A 101 -28.71 -10.96 1.03
C GLU A 101 -29.43 -10.71 2.37
N ALA A 102 -29.32 -11.68 3.29
CA ALA A 102 -29.99 -11.62 4.59
C ALA A 102 -29.14 -10.96 5.69
N ASN A 103 -27.86 -10.68 5.42
CA ASN A 103 -26.86 -10.28 6.40
C ASN A 103 -26.80 -11.21 7.62
N GLU A 104 -26.69 -12.52 7.36
CA GLU A 104 -26.74 -13.55 8.40
C GLU A 104 -25.75 -14.69 8.13
N PHE A 105 -24.99 -15.11 9.14
CA PHE A 105 -24.15 -16.30 9.12
C PHE A 105 -24.97 -17.59 9.26
N ALA A 106 -24.47 -18.64 8.62
CA ALA A 106 -25.00 -20.00 8.66
C ALA A 106 -23.90 -21.01 8.99
N LEU A 107 -24.28 -22.05 9.74
CA LEU A 107 -23.46 -23.23 9.97
C LEU A 107 -23.89 -24.35 9.02
N LEU A 108 -22.94 -24.94 8.33
CA LEU A 108 -23.14 -26.03 7.39
C LEU A 108 -22.47 -27.32 7.91
N ASN A 109 -23.14 -28.46 7.74
CA ASN A 109 -22.55 -29.76 8.09
C ASN A 109 -21.56 -30.24 7.02
N GLU A 110 -20.99 -31.43 7.20
CA GLU A 110 -20.02 -32.04 6.28
C GLU A 110 -20.60 -32.29 4.86
N SER A 111 -21.92 -32.40 4.76
CA SER A 111 -22.68 -32.52 3.51
C SER A 111 -23.16 -31.17 2.96
N LYS A 112 -22.68 -30.06 3.53
CA LYS A 112 -23.04 -28.68 3.16
C LYS A 112 -24.53 -28.36 3.36
N GLU A 113 -25.21 -29.07 4.25
CA GLU A 113 -26.60 -28.80 4.62
C GLU A 113 -26.67 -27.84 5.81
N LEU A 114 -27.70 -26.99 5.82
CA LEU A 114 -27.92 -26.01 6.87
C LEU A 114 -28.16 -26.66 8.24
N VAL A 115 -27.35 -26.29 9.23
CA VAL A 115 -27.48 -26.72 10.63
C VAL A 115 -28.12 -25.63 11.50
N THR A 116 -27.75 -24.37 11.29
CA THR A 116 -28.35 -23.18 11.93
C THR A 116 -28.06 -21.91 11.12
N GLY A 117 -28.84 -20.85 11.31
CA GLY A 117 -28.72 -19.59 10.57
C GLY A 117 -29.54 -19.61 9.28
N LYS A 118 -29.13 -18.83 8.29
CA LYS A 118 -29.88 -18.68 7.02
C LYS A 118 -28.96 -18.63 5.81
N LEU A 119 -29.32 -19.36 4.75
CA LEU A 119 -28.68 -19.30 3.43
C LEU A 119 -29.64 -18.62 2.43
N SER A 120 -29.07 -17.95 1.43
CA SER A 120 -29.83 -17.49 0.26
C SER A 120 -30.09 -18.66 -0.68
N SER A 121 -31.22 -18.63 -1.37
CA SER A 121 -31.50 -19.53 -2.50
C SER A 121 -30.55 -19.29 -3.67
N THR A 122 -29.98 -18.08 -3.77
CA THR A 122 -28.98 -17.71 -4.76
C THR A 122 -27.59 -18.07 -4.22
N ALA A 123 -26.99 -19.12 -4.78
CA ALA A 123 -25.78 -19.74 -4.23
C ALA A 123 -24.62 -18.74 -4.02
N ASN A 124 -24.34 -17.88 -4.99
CA ASN A 124 -23.25 -16.90 -4.95
C ASN A 124 -23.49 -15.70 -4.01
N LEU A 125 -24.65 -15.62 -3.36
CA LEU A 125 -24.87 -14.66 -2.25
C LEU A 125 -24.50 -15.27 -0.89
N ASN A 126 -24.12 -16.55 -0.86
CA ASN A 126 -23.55 -17.19 0.32
C ASN A 126 -22.02 -17.21 0.18
N TRP A 127 -21.32 -16.70 1.19
CA TRP A 127 -19.88 -16.52 1.24
C TRP A 127 -19.26 -17.50 2.21
N LEU A 128 -18.57 -18.52 1.71
CA LEU A 128 -17.81 -19.44 2.54
C LEU A 128 -16.63 -18.71 3.17
N ILE A 129 -16.52 -18.79 4.50
CA ILE A 129 -15.35 -18.30 5.22
C ILE A 129 -14.33 -19.44 5.23
N ALA A 130 -13.25 -19.30 4.46
CA ALA A 130 -12.35 -20.41 4.18
C ALA A 130 -10.88 -20.04 4.39
N SER A 131 -10.11 -20.97 4.97
CA SER A 131 -8.65 -20.87 5.06
C SER A 131 -7.93 -21.42 3.82
N SER A 132 -8.67 -21.96 2.85
CA SER A 132 -8.14 -22.48 1.58
C SER A 132 -9.22 -22.41 0.50
N TYR A 133 -8.84 -21.98 -0.71
CA TYR A 133 -9.77 -21.87 -1.83
C TYR A 133 -10.29 -23.25 -2.30
N SER A 134 -9.47 -24.30 -2.27
CA SER A 134 -9.87 -25.67 -2.65
C SER A 134 -11.05 -26.25 -1.85
N VAL A 135 -11.38 -25.65 -0.70
CA VAL A 135 -12.53 -26.05 0.13
C VAL A 135 -13.87 -25.74 -0.55
N THR A 136 -13.88 -24.88 -1.58
CA THR A 136 -15.09 -24.34 -2.20
C THR A 136 -15.53 -25.09 -3.45
N GLU A 137 -14.73 -26.06 -3.92
CA GLU A 137 -15.04 -26.88 -5.09
C GLU A 137 -16.47 -27.46 -4.98
N ASN A 138 -17.29 -27.16 -5.99
CA ASN A 138 -18.64 -27.69 -6.21
C ASN A 138 -19.76 -27.16 -5.29
N THR A 139 -19.73 -25.88 -4.88
CA THR A 139 -20.89 -25.25 -4.17
C THR A 139 -21.60 -24.15 -4.94
N GLY A 140 -20.90 -23.44 -5.83
CA GLY A 140 -21.41 -22.20 -6.41
C GLY A 140 -21.52 -21.06 -5.40
N TYR A 141 -20.94 -21.19 -4.20
CA TYR A 141 -20.85 -20.14 -3.20
C TYR A 141 -19.66 -19.23 -3.49
N SER A 142 -19.81 -17.97 -3.09
CA SER A 142 -18.71 -17.02 -3.02
C SER A 142 -17.75 -17.37 -1.89
N VAL A 143 -16.56 -16.77 -1.89
CA VAL A 143 -15.49 -17.14 -0.94
C VAL A 143 -14.87 -15.90 -0.34
N TYR A 144 -14.73 -15.91 0.99
CA TYR A 144 -13.85 -15.01 1.72
C TYR A 144 -12.63 -15.82 2.21
N LEU A 145 -11.43 -15.36 1.88
CA LEU A 145 -10.20 -15.94 2.37
C LEU A 145 -9.85 -15.37 3.74
N MET A 146 -9.75 -16.26 4.73
CA MET A 146 -9.26 -15.89 6.07
C MET A 146 -7.82 -15.36 5.99
N PRO A 147 -7.41 -14.51 6.95
CA PRO A 147 -6.02 -14.08 7.07
C PRO A 147 -5.04 -15.27 7.14
N ASP A 148 -3.79 -15.03 6.76
CA ASP A 148 -2.71 -16.02 6.68
C ASP A 148 -2.93 -17.13 5.63
N TYR A 149 -3.68 -16.86 4.57
CA TYR A 149 -3.86 -17.81 3.46
C TYR A 149 -2.51 -18.22 2.85
N LYS A 150 -2.28 -19.54 2.71
CA LYS A 150 -1.04 -20.15 2.18
C LYS A 150 -1.25 -21.00 0.92
N GLY A 151 -2.38 -20.82 0.23
CA GLY A 151 -2.65 -21.55 -1.01
C GLY A 151 -2.05 -20.86 -2.24
N ASP A 152 -2.61 -21.16 -3.40
CA ASP A 152 -2.14 -20.68 -4.70
C ASP A 152 -2.25 -19.14 -4.81
N SER A 153 -1.25 -18.51 -5.42
CA SER A 153 -1.25 -17.07 -5.72
C SER A 153 -2.09 -16.72 -6.95
N THR A 154 -2.41 -17.70 -7.81
CA THR A 154 -3.33 -17.55 -8.95
C THR A 154 -4.62 -18.31 -8.70
N LEU A 155 -5.75 -17.61 -8.74
CA LEU A 155 -7.07 -18.19 -8.43
C LEU A 155 -8.03 -18.00 -9.60
N ASN A 156 -8.69 -19.09 -9.99
CA ASN A 156 -9.73 -19.09 -11.02
C ASN A 156 -11.10 -19.17 -10.36
N ILE A 157 -11.91 -18.13 -10.52
CA ILE A 157 -13.18 -17.93 -9.83
C ILE A 157 -14.34 -17.78 -10.83
N THR A 158 -15.54 -18.19 -10.40
CA THR A 158 -16.78 -18.12 -11.19
C THR A 158 -17.96 -17.51 -10.41
N THR A 159 -17.68 -17.04 -9.19
CA THR A 159 -18.60 -16.39 -8.25
C THR A 159 -17.85 -15.25 -7.54
N GLY A 160 -18.53 -14.51 -6.66
CA GLY A 160 -17.90 -13.45 -5.88
C GLY A 160 -16.75 -13.95 -5.00
N PHE A 161 -15.75 -13.12 -4.79
CA PHE A 161 -14.50 -13.51 -4.16
C PHE A 161 -13.88 -12.35 -3.38
N ASP A 162 -13.41 -12.61 -2.17
CA ASP A 162 -12.81 -11.60 -1.30
C ASP A 162 -11.54 -12.18 -0.67
N VAL A 163 -10.39 -11.57 -0.99
CA VAL A 163 -9.08 -12.01 -0.48
C VAL A 163 -8.84 -11.64 0.99
N GLY A 164 -9.72 -10.83 1.60
CA GLY A 164 -9.50 -10.29 2.94
C GLY A 164 -8.20 -9.48 3.01
N GLU A 165 -7.36 -9.77 4.00
CA GLU A 165 -6.08 -9.09 4.24
C GLU A 165 -4.91 -9.70 3.46
N ASN A 166 -5.16 -10.72 2.62
CA ASN A 166 -4.09 -11.50 1.99
C ASN A 166 -3.54 -10.78 0.75
N ALA A 167 -2.30 -10.29 0.83
CA ALA A 167 -1.57 -9.70 -0.30
C ALA A 167 -0.80 -10.72 -1.16
N ASN A 168 -0.80 -12.01 -0.79
CA ASN A 168 -0.10 -13.07 -1.52
C ASN A 168 -0.92 -13.72 -2.65
N VAL A 169 -2.14 -13.22 -2.89
CA VAL A 169 -2.93 -13.59 -4.07
C VAL A 169 -2.57 -12.59 -5.17
N GLU A 170 -1.74 -13.03 -6.10
CA GLU A 170 -1.16 -12.19 -7.16
C GLU A 170 -2.06 -12.08 -8.38
N VAL A 171 -2.89 -13.10 -8.67
CA VAL A 171 -3.76 -13.11 -9.85
C VAL A 171 -5.13 -13.71 -9.52
N VAL A 172 -6.19 -13.00 -9.88
CA VAL A 172 -7.58 -13.47 -9.81
C VAL A 172 -8.19 -13.47 -11.21
N ASN A 173 -8.60 -14.63 -11.70
CA ASN A 173 -9.26 -14.78 -12.99
C ASN A 173 -10.77 -15.02 -12.78
N TYR A 174 -11.58 -14.01 -13.04
CA TYR A 174 -13.04 -14.11 -13.05
C TYR A 174 -13.57 -14.44 -14.43
N THR A 175 -14.25 -15.59 -14.53
CA THR A 175 -14.87 -16.04 -15.77
C THR A 175 -16.31 -16.46 -15.56
N ASN A 176 -17.20 -15.99 -16.44
CA ASN A 176 -18.57 -16.49 -16.54
C ASN A 176 -19.07 -16.34 -17.97
N THR A 177 -19.31 -17.46 -18.64
CA THR A 177 -19.88 -17.51 -20.00
C THR A 177 -21.32 -17.99 -20.02
N GLU A 178 -21.90 -18.22 -18.83
CA GLU A 178 -23.26 -18.74 -18.66
C GLU A 178 -24.25 -17.59 -18.39
N SER A 179 -25.25 -17.85 -17.54
CA SER A 179 -26.24 -16.86 -17.13
C SER A 179 -25.60 -15.69 -16.40
N ALA A 180 -26.13 -14.49 -16.65
CA ALA A 180 -25.76 -13.25 -15.97
C ALA A 180 -25.81 -13.39 -14.45
N LYS A 181 -24.78 -12.85 -13.78
CA LYS A 181 -24.67 -12.77 -12.32
C LYS A 181 -24.33 -11.35 -11.88
N HIS A 182 -24.72 -11.02 -10.65
CA HIS A 182 -24.14 -9.93 -9.89
C HIS A 182 -23.09 -10.51 -8.94
N VAL A 183 -21.86 -10.03 -9.03
CA VAL A 183 -20.75 -10.50 -8.20
C VAL A 183 -20.03 -9.34 -7.55
N VAL A 184 -19.63 -9.56 -6.29
CA VAL A 184 -18.70 -8.68 -5.58
C VAL A 184 -17.34 -9.35 -5.64
N ILE A 185 -16.33 -8.59 -6.03
CA ILE A 185 -14.93 -9.01 -5.99
C ILE A 185 -14.19 -8.01 -5.11
N ARG A 186 -13.36 -8.50 -4.19
CA ARG A 186 -12.45 -7.67 -3.41
C ARG A 186 -11.03 -8.22 -3.44
N THR A 187 -10.10 -7.43 -3.93
CA THR A 187 -8.66 -7.73 -4.02
C THR A 187 -7.86 -6.86 -3.02
N ASN A 188 -6.57 -7.16 -2.87
CA ASN A 188 -5.65 -6.45 -1.97
C ASN A 188 -4.24 -6.38 -2.59
N GLY A 189 -4.17 -5.87 -3.82
CA GLY A 189 -3.05 -5.94 -4.75
C GLY A 189 -3.33 -6.90 -5.90
N GLY A 190 -2.31 -7.16 -6.73
CA GLY A 190 -2.33 -8.16 -7.79
C GLY A 190 -3.22 -7.81 -8.97
N GLU A 191 -3.28 -8.74 -9.92
CA GLU A 191 -3.99 -8.62 -11.20
C GLU A 191 -5.40 -9.22 -11.14
N LEU A 192 -6.40 -8.47 -11.57
CA LEU A 192 -7.77 -8.96 -11.76
C LEU A 192 -8.11 -9.09 -13.26
N ASN A 193 -8.28 -10.33 -13.73
CA ASN A 193 -8.70 -10.63 -15.10
C ASN A 193 -10.20 -10.90 -15.15
N ILE A 194 -10.92 -10.23 -16.05
CA ILE A 194 -12.37 -10.34 -16.19
C ILE A 194 -12.74 -10.76 -17.61
N ASN A 195 -13.42 -11.91 -17.71
CA ASN A 195 -14.06 -12.38 -18.93
C ASN A 195 -15.48 -12.88 -18.60
N ALA A 196 -16.40 -11.92 -18.50
CA ALA A 196 -17.76 -12.16 -18.06
C ALA A 196 -18.74 -11.24 -18.79
N GLU A 197 -19.01 -11.57 -20.05
CA GLU A 197 -19.77 -10.75 -21.03
C GLU A 197 -21.17 -10.32 -20.54
N ASN A 198 -21.78 -11.07 -19.63
CA ASN A 198 -23.16 -10.82 -19.17
C ASN A 198 -23.26 -10.32 -17.73
N ASP A 199 -22.16 -10.23 -17.00
CA ASP A 199 -22.20 -10.04 -15.54
C ASP A 199 -22.07 -8.58 -15.13
N THR A 200 -22.57 -8.29 -13.93
CA THR A 200 -22.25 -7.06 -13.20
C THR A 200 -21.27 -7.39 -12.07
N ILE A 201 -20.14 -6.70 -12.07
CA ILE A 201 -19.02 -6.84 -11.15
C ILE A 201 -18.88 -5.57 -10.33
N TYR A 202 -18.97 -5.71 -9.01
CA TYR A 202 -18.65 -4.67 -8.03
C TYR A 202 -17.28 -4.97 -7.44
N HIS A 203 -16.29 -4.18 -7.82
CA HIS A 203 -14.90 -4.37 -7.43
C HIS A 203 -14.51 -3.40 -6.30
N HIS A 204 -14.13 -3.96 -5.16
CA HIS A 204 -13.67 -3.25 -3.97
C HIS A 204 -12.20 -3.58 -3.67
N GLY A 205 -11.57 -2.80 -2.79
CA GLY A 205 -10.17 -3.02 -2.43
C GLY A 205 -9.20 -2.53 -3.50
N ASN A 206 -7.97 -3.03 -3.45
CA ASN A 206 -6.88 -2.52 -4.28
C ASN A 206 -6.46 -3.56 -5.31
N SER A 207 -6.10 -3.13 -6.51
CA SER A 207 -5.46 -3.97 -7.53
C SER A 207 -4.25 -3.28 -8.13
N ASP A 208 -3.26 -4.07 -8.54
CA ASP A 208 -2.14 -3.58 -9.34
C ASP A 208 -2.63 -3.31 -10.76
N ASP A 209 -3.26 -4.31 -11.39
CA ASP A 209 -3.83 -4.19 -12.73
C ASP A 209 -5.22 -4.83 -12.80
N VAL A 210 -6.05 -4.31 -13.71
CA VAL A 210 -7.36 -4.89 -14.03
C VAL A 210 -7.48 -5.04 -15.55
N ASN A 211 -7.70 -6.26 -16.00
CA ASN A 211 -7.78 -6.61 -17.41
C ASN A 211 -9.19 -7.08 -17.76
N ILE A 212 -9.95 -6.21 -18.42
CA ILE A 212 -11.32 -6.44 -18.84
C ILE A 212 -11.32 -6.89 -20.31
N ILE A 213 -11.40 -8.20 -20.51
CA ILE A 213 -11.52 -8.81 -21.83
C ILE A 213 -12.93 -8.58 -22.36
N LYS A 214 -13.94 -8.88 -21.52
CA LYS A 214 -15.35 -8.68 -21.81
C LYS A 214 -16.15 -8.45 -20.54
N CYS A 215 -17.06 -7.49 -20.58
CA CYS A 215 -18.09 -7.28 -19.58
C CYS A 215 -19.36 -6.66 -20.22
N ALA A 216 -20.49 -6.68 -19.52
CA ALA A 216 -21.78 -6.21 -20.04
C ALA A 216 -21.84 -4.66 -20.20
N ASP A 217 -22.92 -4.15 -20.83
CA ASP A 217 -23.08 -2.71 -21.09
C ASP A 217 -23.26 -1.84 -19.81
N HIS A 218 -23.36 -2.45 -18.62
CA HIS A 218 -23.44 -1.76 -17.30
C HIS A 218 -22.79 -2.60 -16.19
N SER A 219 -21.57 -3.08 -16.44
CA SER A 219 -21.06 -4.22 -15.69
C SER A 219 -20.07 -3.89 -14.59
N TYR A 220 -19.04 -3.10 -14.84
CA TYR A 220 -17.89 -3.07 -13.93
C TYR A 220 -17.87 -1.77 -13.15
N TYR A 221 -17.98 -1.87 -11.83
CA TYR A 221 -17.97 -0.74 -10.90
C TYR A 221 -16.73 -0.87 -10.01
N LEU A 222 -15.82 0.09 -10.10
CA LEU A 222 -14.67 0.18 -9.22
C LEU A 222 -14.98 1.14 -8.05
N TYR A 223 -14.85 0.63 -6.83
CA TYR A 223 -14.98 1.37 -5.57
C TYR A 223 -13.64 1.62 -4.86
N GLY A 224 -12.57 0.96 -5.30
CA GLY A 224 -11.25 1.09 -4.68
C GLY A 224 -10.20 1.69 -5.62
N GLU A 225 -8.97 1.21 -5.47
CA GLU A 225 -7.79 1.75 -6.14
C GLU A 225 -7.20 0.77 -7.15
N VAL A 226 -6.84 1.26 -8.33
CA VAL A 226 -6.01 0.53 -9.30
C VAL A 226 -4.71 1.31 -9.51
N THR A 227 -3.61 0.77 -9.00
CA THR A 227 -2.30 1.46 -8.98
C THR A 227 -1.57 1.40 -10.31
N GLY A 228 -1.93 0.48 -11.20
CA GLY A 228 -1.44 0.31 -12.57
C GLY A 228 -2.51 0.60 -13.61
N ALA A 229 -2.79 -0.36 -14.49
CA ALA A 229 -3.69 -0.17 -15.63
C ALA A 229 -5.05 -0.85 -15.44
N VAL A 230 -6.12 -0.14 -15.81
CA VAL A 230 -7.39 -0.74 -16.20
C VAL A 230 -7.41 -0.85 -17.72
N THR A 231 -7.14 -2.04 -18.24
CA THR A 231 -7.16 -2.34 -19.68
C THR A 231 -8.53 -2.83 -20.09
N VAL A 232 -9.17 -2.15 -21.05
CA VAL A 232 -10.57 -2.45 -21.44
C VAL A 232 -10.64 -2.79 -22.94
N LYS A 233 -11.03 -4.03 -23.26
CA LYS A 233 -11.23 -4.46 -24.66
C LYS A 233 -12.69 -4.41 -25.11
N GLN A 234 -13.63 -4.56 -24.17
CA GLN A 234 -15.07 -4.49 -24.42
C GLN A 234 -15.85 -4.35 -23.11
N GLY A 235 -16.86 -3.48 -23.11
CA GLY A 235 -17.88 -3.34 -22.07
C GLY A 235 -17.88 -1.99 -21.35
N HIS A 236 -18.55 -1.93 -20.20
CA HIS A 236 -18.72 -0.72 -19.40
C HIS A 236 -17.88 -0.73 -18.13
N VAL A 237 -17.17 0.38 -17.89
CA VAL A 237 -16.32 0.64 -16.72
C VAL A 237 -16.78 1.92 -16.04
N LYS A 238 -17.14 1.81 -14.77
CA LYS A 238 -17.48 2.94 -13.91
C LYS A 238 -16.50 3.08 -12.77
N ILE A 239 -15.76 4.18 -12.77
CA ILE A 239 -14.92 4.60 -11.66
C ILE A 239 -15.82 5.43 -10.73
N THR A 240 -16.10 4.91 -9.55
CA THR A 240 -17.04 5.56 -8.61
C THR A 240 -16.38 6.74 -7.89
N GLU A 241 -17.19 7.53 -7.18
CA GLU A 241 -16.67 8.64 -6.39
C GLU A 241 -15.72 8.13 -5.30
N GLY A 242 -14.52 8.73 -5.19
CA GLY A 242 -13.47 8.29 -4.27
C GLY A 242 -12.57 7.17 -4.78
N ALA A 243 -12.95 6.47 -5.86
CA ALA A 243 -12.07 5.50 -6.50
C ALA A 243 -10.94 6.20 -7.28
N THR A 244 -9.77 5.58 -7.30
CA THR A 244 -8.59 6.06 -8.02
C THR A 244 -8.16 5.03 -9.05
N VAL A 245 -7.92 5.48 -10.28
CA VAL A 245 -7.31 4.65 -11.32
C VAL A 245 -6.12 5.39 -11.84
N ASN A 246 -5.02 4.69 -11.91
CA ASN A 246 -3.84 5.30 -12.44
C ASN A 246 -3.92 5.47 -13.97
N THR A 247 -3.97 4.38 -14.74
CA THR A 247 -4.13 4.47 -16.21
C THR A 247 -5.33 3.67 -16.68
N ILE A 248 -6.19 4.28 -17.49
CA ILE A 248 -7.15 3.56 -18.33
C ILE A 248 -6.52 3.37 -19.70
N VAL A 249 -6.38 2.10 -20.12
CA VAL A 249 -5.86 1.73 -21.45
C VAL A 249 -6.99 1.16 -22.28
N VAL A 250 -7.24 1.76 -23.44
CA VAL A 250 -8.03 1.12 -24.50
C VAL A 250 -7.05 0.67 -25.57
N PRO A 251 -6.78 -0.63 -25.71
CA PRO A 251 -5.78 -1.11 -26.66
C PRO A 251 -6.30 -1.06 -28.10
N LEU A 252 -5.41 -1.20 -29.07
CA LEU A 252 -5.78 -1.22 -30.49
C LEU A 252 -6.69 -2.40 -30.88
N ASP A 253 -6.62 -3.52 -30.15
CA ASP A 253 -7.34 -4.75 -30.44
C ASP A 253 -8.68 -4.87 -29.69
N ILE A 254 -9.46 -3.78 -29.65
CA ILE A 254 -10.81 -3.77 -29.07
C ILE A 254 -11.71 -4.84 -29.72
N THR A 255 -12.54 -5.50 -28.91
CA THR A 255 -13.44 -6.57 -29.37
C THR A 255 -14.91 -6.16 -29.43
N GLY A 256 -15.25 -4.95 -28.95
CA GLY A 256 -16.59 -4.41 -28.97
C GLY A 256 -16.66 -2.94 -28.54
N THR A 257 -17.84 -2.48 -28.13
CA THR A 257 -18.05 -1.13 -27.60
C THR A 257 -17.44 -0.99 -26.21
N ILE A 258 -16.89 0.19 -25.92
CA ILE A 258 -16.29 0.55 -24.64
C ILE A 258 -16.96 1.83 -24.15
N GLU A 259 -17.47 1.79 -22.92
CA GLU A 259 -17.99 2.95 -22.21
C GLU A 259 -17.26 3.13 -20.88
N VAL A 260 -16.72 4.34 -20.66
CA VAL A 260 -16.06 4.72 -19.40
C VAL A 260 -16.85 5.85 -18.74
N GLU A 261 -17.39 5.60 -17.56
CA GLU A 261 -17.94 6.61 -16.66
C GLU A 261 -16.96 6.90 -15.53
N ASN A 262 -16.34 8.08 -15.52
CA ASN A 262 -15.47 8.49 -14.42
C ASN A 262 -16.16 9.46 -13.47
N LYS A 263 -16.26 9.09 -12.19
CA LYS A 263 -16.62 9.98 -11.07
C LYS A 263 -15.50 10.12 -10.02
N GLY A 264 -14.42 9.36 -10.18
CA GLY A 264 -13.27 9.37 -9.30
C GLY A 264 -12.10 10.16 -9.90
N THR A 265 -10.90 9.71 -9.60
CA THR A 265 -9.64 10.30 -10.08
C THR A 265 -8.98 9.36 -11.06
N VAL A 266 -8.67 9.84 -12.27
CA VAL A 266 -7.93 9.08 -13.29
C VAL A 266 -6.69 9.86 -13.71
N SER A 267 -5.49 9.30 -13.54
CA SER A 267 -4.27 10.02 -13.92
C SER A 267 -4.09 10.08 -15.44
N VAL A 268 -4.26 8.95 -16.12
CA VAL A 268 -4.09 8.85 -17.58
C VAL A 268 -5.24 8.08 -18.21
N VAL A 269 -5.77 8.61 -19.31
CA VAL A 269 -6.58 7.84 -20.26
C VAL A 269 -5.80 7.78 -21.57
N ASN A 270 -5.46 6.56 -22.02
CA ASN A 270 -4.72 6.34 -23.25
C ASN A 270 -5.48 5.35 -24.14
N THR A 271 -5.93 5.81 -25.31
CA THR A 271 -6.62 4.92 -26.26
C THR A 271 -5.70 4.23 -27.26
N GLU A 272 -4.38 4.36 -27.14
CA GLU A 272 -3.40 3.76 -28.09
C GLU A 272 -3.71 4.02 -29.58
N ASN A 273 -4.47 5.07 -29.89
CA ASN A 273 -5.04 5.37 -31.21
C ASN A 273 -6.07 4.35 -31.74
N ALA A 274 -6.79 3.66 -30.85
CA ALA A 274 -7.94 2.84 -31.17
C ALA A 274 -9.04 3.66 -31.87
N SER A 275 -9.87 2.98 -32.66
CA SER A 275 -10.97 3.61 -33.39
C SER A 275 -11.97 4.25 -32.43
N THR A 276 -12.29 5.53 -32.65
CA THR A 276 -13.13 6.33 -31.75
C THR A 276 -14.62 6.01 -31.86
N GLU A 277 -15.06 5.35 -32.93
CA GLU A 277 -16.48 5.06 -33.18
C GLU A 277 -17.11 4.17 -32.09
N ASN A 278 -16.29 3.37 -31.41
CA ASN A 278 -16.73 2.41 -30.39
C ASN A 278 -16.34 2.82 -28.96
N ILE A 279 -15.83 4.04 -28.75
CA ILE A 279 -15.30 4.48 -27.46
C ILE A 279 -16.08 5.71 -26.98
N SER A 280 -16.73 5.58 -25.83
CA SER A 280 -17.41 6.67 -25.13
C SER A 280 -16.73 6.90 -23.78
N ILE A 281 -16.33 8.15 -23.50
CA ILE A 281 -15.78 8.54 -22.20
C ILE A 281 -16.59 9.72 -21.64
N LYS A 282 -17.23 9.47 -20.50
CA LYS A 282 -17.98 10.46 -19.73
C LYS A 282 -17.27 10.73 -18.41
N ASN A 283 -16.82 11.95 -18.23
CA ASN A 283 -16.06 12.37 -17.05
C ASN A 283 -16.85 13.38 -16.21
N GLU A 284 -17.21 12.98 -14.99
CA GLU A 284 -17.74 13.84 -13.92
C GLU A 284 -16.71 14.05 -12.79
N GLY A 285 -15.62 13.26 -12.78
CA GLY A 285 -14.49 13.37 -11.85
C GLY A 285 -13.30 14.14 -12.44
N THR A 286 -12.08 13.69 -12.14
CA THR A 286 -10.84 14.26 -12.68
C THR A 286 -10.15 13.30 -13.65
N ILE A 287 -9.61 13.87 -14.73
CA ILE A 287 -8.69 13.20 -15.64
C ILE A 287 -7.49 14.13 -15.81
N ASP A 288 -6.27 13.69 -15.50
CA ASP A 288 -5.12 14.60 -15.62
C ASP A 288 -4.59 14.64 -17.05
N ILE A 289 -4.51 13.48 -17.70
CA ILE A 289 -3.92 13.34 -19.04
C ILE A 289 -4.84 12.48 -19.92
N ALA A 290 -5.16 12.98 -21.11
CA ALA A 290 -5.83 12.22 -22.17
C ALA A 290 -4.91 12.07 -23.38
N VAL A 291 -4.79 10.85 -23.90
CA VAL A 291 -3.89 10.50 -25.01
C VAL A 291 -4.62 9.69 -26.08
N GLY A 292 -4.49 10.13 -27.32
CA GLY A 292 -5.18 9.58 -28.48
C GLY A 292 -6.31 10.49 -28.96
N GLN A 293 -6.90 10.13 -30.09
CA GLN A 293 -8.11 10.80 -30.55
C GLN A 293 -9.27 10.36 -29.65
N ILE A 294 -9.69 11.19 -28.71
CA ILE A 294 -10.74 10.86 -27.74
C ILE A 294 -11.71 12.02 -27.64
N THR A 295 -13.00 11.71 -27.60
CA THR A 295 -14.03 12.66 -27.19
C THR A 295 -14.40 12.40 -25.73
N ILE A 296 -13.99 13.29 -24.83
CA ILE A 296 -14.41 13.25 -23.42
C ILE A 296 -15.60 14.20 -23.25
N THR A 297 -16.71 13.68 -22.76
CA THR A 297 -17.88 14.48 -22.35
C THR A 297 -17.81 14.83 -20.87
N GLY A 298 -18.26 16.02 -20.47
CA GLY A 298 -18.18 16.50 -19.09
C GLY A 298 -16.87 17.26 -18.79
N ASN A 299 -16.25 16.98 -17.65
CA ASN A 299 -15.00 17.60 -17.22
C ASN A 299 -13.87 17.21 -18.18
N LYS A 300 -13.14 18.20 -18.70
CA LYS A 300 -12.02 17.96 -19.62
C LYS A 300 -10.77 17.56 -18.85
N SER A 301 -9.85 16.88 -19.53
CA SER A 301 -8.54 16.60 -18.96
C SER A 301 -7.70 17.87 -18.81
N GLU A 302 -6.78 17.88 -17.85
CA GLU A 302 -5.83 19.01 -17.70
C GLU A 302 -4.85 19.08 -18.88
N ASN A 303 -4.43 17.93 -19.40
CA ASN A 303 -3.54 17.79 -20.54
C ASN A 303 -4.14 16.85 -21.60
N SER A 304 -3.90 17.14 -22.88
CA SER A 304 -4.41 16.33 -23.98
C SER A 304 -3.39 16.20 -25.11
N TYR A 305 -3.17 14.98 -25.59
CA TYR A 305 -2.26 14.68 -26.70
C TYR A 305 -2.96 13.76 -27.70
N THR A 306 -2.70 13.95 -29.00
CA THR A 306 -3.31 13.13 -30.04
C THR A 306 -2.53 11.85 -30.32
N GLU A 307 -1.25 11.81 -29.94
CA GLU A 307 -0.34 10.71 -30.25
C GLU A 307 0.44 10.30 -28.99
N SER A 308 0.80 9.03 -28.93
CA SER A 308 1.69 8.46 -27.92
C SER A 308 3.03 8.10 -28.56
N LYS A 309 4.14 8.58 -27.98
CA LYS A 309 5.49 8.22 -28.39
C LYS A 309 6.02 7.10 -27.48
N LYS A 310 6.31 5.91 -28.02
CA LYS A 310 6.90 4.84 -27.22
C LYS A 310 8.37 5.16 -26.92
N LEU A 311 8.78 5.04 -25.66
CA LEU A 311 10.21 5.01 -25.31
C LEU A 311 10.81 3.66 -25.73
N THR A 312 12.12 3.65 -25.93
CA THR A 312 12.93 2.43 -26.04
C THR A 312 14.06 2.50 -25.04
N SER A 313 14.69 1.37 -24.70
CA SER A 313 15.85 1.34 -23.79
C SER A 313 17.02 2.20 -24.25
N ASP A 314 17.05 2.57 -25.53
CA ASP A 314 18.09 3.39 -26.16
C ASP A 314 17.70 4.88 -26.21
N THR A 315 16.50 5.25 -25.74
CA THR A 315 16.02 6.65 -25.75
C THR A 315 16.64 7.44 -24.60
N HIS A 316 17.89 7.86 -24.73
CA HIS A 316 18.59 8.61 -23.68
C HIS A 316 18.33 10.12 -23.68
N GLU A 317 17.68 10.65 -24.72
CA GLU A 317 17.41 12.08 -24.85
C GLU A 317 16.02 12.35 -25.47
N ILE A 318 15.26 13.27 -24.87
CA ILE A 318 13.97 13.75 -25.40
C ILE A 318 14.14 15.15 -25.98
N THR A 319 13.96 15.28 -27.29
CA THR A 319 14.22 16.52 -28.04
C THR A 319 12.94 17.25 -28.50
N ALA A 320 11.76 16.68 -28.24
CA ALA A 320 10.47 17.27 -28.59
C ALA A 320 9.46 17.01 -27.46
N GLY A 321 8.52 17.94 -27.25
CA GLY A 321 7.47 17.79 -26.26
C GLY A 321 6.45 16.73 -26.66
N GLY A 322 5.51 16.43 -25.75
CA GLY A 322 4.46 15.45 -25.99
C GLY A 322 4.35 14.42 -24.87
N TYR A 323 3.51 13.41 -25.14
CA TYR A 323 3.34 12.27 -24.27
C TYR A 323 4.24 11.11 -24.70
N TYR A 324 4.92 10.51 -23.73
CA TYR A 324 5.82 9.39 -23.87
C TYR A 324 5.35 8.23 -23.00
N ASP A 325 5.25 7.06 -23.61
CA ASP A 325 4.89 5.82 -22.93
C ASP A 325 6.13 4.94 -22.77
N GLY A 326 6.57 4.78 -21.52
CA GLY A 326 7.65 3.91 -21.09
C GLY A 326 7.21 2.54 -20.59
N THR A 327 5.91 2.26 -20.58
CA THR A 327 5.36 1.01 -20.04
C THR A 327 6.00 -0.21 -20.71
N GLY A 328 6.52 -1.13 -19.91
CA GLY A 328 7.21 -2.33 -20.39
C GLY A 328 8.65 -2.11 -20.88
N VAL A 329 9.21 -0.91 -20.72
CA VAL A 329 10.58 -0.58 -21.13
C VAL A 329 11.43 -0.25 -19.91
N THR A 330 12.48 -1.04 -19.68
CA THR A 330 13.44 -0.80 -18.60
C THR A 330 14.78 -0.32 -19.15
N PHE A 331 15.17 0.88 -18.76
CA PHE A 331 16.51 1.43 -18.98
C PHE A 331 17.49 0.83 -17.97
N SER A 332 18.69 0.47 -18.44
CA SER A 332 19.78 -0.05 -17.57
C SER A 332 21.12 0.66 -17.79
N THR A 333 21.20 1.50 -18.82
CA THR A 333 22.39 2.26 -19.23
C THR A 333 22.23 3.74 -18.98
N VAL A 334 23.34 4.47 -19.06
CA VAL A 334 23.40 5.92 -18.96
C VAL A 334 24.27 6.49 -20.07
N GLU A 335 23.96 7.72 -20.49
CA GLU A 335 24.80 8.51 -21.38
C GLU A 335 25.38 9.71 -20.66
N ASN A 336 26.58 10.14 -21.08
CA ASN A 336 27.25 11.31 -20.52
C ASN A 336 26.76 12.58 -21.22
N PHE A 337 26.22 13.53 -20.46
CA PHE A 337 25.68 14.79 -21.00
C PHE A 337 26.60 16.00 -20.77
N GLY A 338 27.91 15.75 -20.66
CA GLY A 338 28.95 16.76 -20.39
C GLY A 338 29.21 16.94 -18.90
N ASP A 339 29.42 18.18 -18.48
CA ASP A 339 29.85 18.54 -17.11
C ASP A 339 28.82 18.19 -16.02
N VAL A 340 27.59 17.89 -16.40
CA VAL A 340 26.51 17.49 -15.49
C VAL A 340 26.54 16.01 -15.10
N GLY A 341 27.34 15.19 -15.81
CA GLY A 341 27.53 13.76 -15.54
C GLY A 341 26.68 12.86 -16.44
N SER A 342 26.53 11.60 -16.02
CA SER A 342 25.82 10.57 -16.79
C SER A 342 24.44 10.26 -16.21
N TYR A 343 23.43 10.23 -17.08
CA TYR A 343 22.03 10.00 -16.74
C TYR A 343 21.39 8.99 -17.70
N SER A 344 20.31 8.33 -17.28
CA SER A 344 19.56 7.42 -18.14
C SER A 344 18.65 8.16 -19.11
N LEU A 345 18.22 9.38 -18.78
CA LEU A 345 17.41 10.21 -19.65
C LEU A 345 17.70 11.70 -19.44
N PHE A 346 17.78 12.46 -20.53
CA PHE A 346 17.87 13.92 -20.53
C PHE A 346 16.68 14.57 -21.24
N ILE A 347 16.07 15.58 -20.62
CA ILE A 347 14.98 16.38 -21.21
C ILE A 347 15.55 17.58 -21.97
N ASN A 348 15.84 17.39 -23.25
CA ASN A 348 16.41 18.41 -24.13
C ASN A 348 15.36 19.17 -24.97
N THR A 349 14.30 19.64 -24.33
CA THR A 349 13.27 20.46 -24.99
C THR A 349 12.57 21.36 -23.98
N THR A 350 12.16 22.56 -24.37
CA THR A 350 11.37 23.47 -23.52
C THR A 350 9.86 23.23 -23.64
N GLU A 351 9.44 22.41 -24.62
CA GLU A 351 8.06 21.96 -24.72
C GLU A 351 7.73 21.01 -23.56
N LYS A 352 6.47 20.99 -23.13
CA LYS A 352 6.03 20.11 -22.04
C LYS A 352 6.20 18.64 -22.44
N VAL A 353 6.90 17.90 -21.58
CA VAL A 353 7.11 16.45 -21.70
C VAL A 353 6.33 15.76 -20.61
N ILE A 354 5.49 14.80 -20.99
CA ILE A 354 4.83 13.88 -20.07
C ILE A 354 5.37 12.49 -20.32
N ILE A 355 5.81 11.80 -19.27
CA ILE A 355 6.27 10.42 -19.37
C ILE A 355 5.47 9.57 -18.39
N ASN A 356 4.81 8.54 -18.93
CA ASN A 356 4.10 7.52 -18.16
C ASN A 356 4.92 6.23 -18.16
N GLY A 357 5.06 5.57 -17.00
CA GLY A 357 5.63 4.22 -16.95
C GLY A 357 7.14 4.14 -17.17
N PHE A 358 7.90 5.22 -16.96
CA PHE A 358 9.36 5.18 -17.13
C PHE A 358 9.99 4.25 -16.10
N GLN A 359 10.79 3.29 -16.55
CA GLN A 359 11.52 2.39 -15.65
C GLN A 359 13.03 2.51 -15.87
N TYR A 360 13.76 2.79 -14.80
CA TYR A 360 15.22 2.74 -14.80
C TYR A 360 15.72 1.85 -13.65
N ASN A 361 16.64 0.94 -13.96
CA ASN A 361 17.31 0.10 -12.98
C ASN A 361 18.79 -0.04 -13.34
N GLY A 362 19.64 0.79 -12.72
CA GLY A 362 21.06 0.79 -13.02
C GLY A 362 21.90 1.56 -12.01
N ASN A 363 23.21 1.27 -12.01
CA ASN A 363 24.20 1.95 -11.17
C ASN A 363 24.62 3.32 -11.76
N GLY A 364 23.63 4.18 -12.01
CA GLY A 364 23.79 5.51 -12.60
C GLY A 364 22.64 6.42 -12.19
N GLN A 365 22.63 7.65 -12.69
CA GLN A 365 21.58 8.62 -12.36
C GLN A 365 20.38 8.42 -13.30
N GLY A 366 19.17 8.69 -12.81
CA GLY A 366 17.92 8.57 -13.56
C GLY A 366 17.77 9.72 -14.56
N ILE A 367 16.88 10.67 -14.25
CA ILE A 367 16.51 11.74 -15.18
C ILE A 367 17.24 13.04 -14.85
N LEU A 368 17.87 13.62 -15.87
CA LEU A 368 18.31 15.01 -15.88
C LEU A 368 17.22 15.87 -16.54
N VAL A 369 16.65 16.80 -15.78
CA VAL A 369 15.62 17.70 -16.30
C VAL A 369 16.26 18.82 -17.11
N SER A 370 17.28 19.49 -16.56
CA SER A 370 17.96 20.61 -17.21
C SER A 370 19.42 20.69 -16.78
N LYS A 371 20.23 21.42 -17.54
CA LYS A 371 21.60 21.79 -17.14
C LYS A 371 21.62 23.19 -16.51
N PRO A 372 22.70 23.56 -15.79
CA PRO A 372 22.80 24.88 -15.20
C PRO A 372 22.66 25.98 -16.26
N ASN A 373 21.82 26.98 -15.96
CA ASN A 373 21.55 28.14 -16.82
C ASN A 373 20.83 27.84 -18.15
N GLU A 374 20.27 26.63 -18.33
CA GLU A 374 19.35 26.38 -19.45
C GLU A 374 17.98 27.03 -19.24
N GLU A 375 17.23 27.20 -20.33
CA GLU A 375 15.82 27.58 -20.26
C GLU A 375 15.01 26.56 -19.47
N SER A 376 14.01 27.04 -18.73
CA SER A 376 13.08 26.22 -17.95
C SER A 376 12.48 25.10 -18.79
N LYS A 377 12.42 23.91 -18.19
CA LYS A 377 11.79 22.71 -18.72
C LYS A 377 10.48 22.44 -17.98
N ASP A 378 9.57 21.71 -18.62
CA ASP A 378 8.30 21.29 -18.02
C ASP A 378 8.17 19.76 -18.17
N LEU A 379 8.40 19.04 -17.06
CA LEU A 379 8.36 17.58 -17.00
C LEU A 379 7.23 17.13 -16.08
N THR A 380 6.36 16.26 -16.58
CA THR A 380 5.43 15.48 -15.77
C THR A 380 5.82 14.01 -15.87
N LEU A 381 6.17 13.39 -14.74
CA LEU A 381 6.46 11.97 -14.64
C LEU A 381 5.35 11.30 -13.84
N VAL A 382 4.73 10.29 -14.42
CA VAL A 382 3.70 9.50 -13.74
C VAL A 382 4.07 8.03 -13.80
N ASN A 383 3.77 7.30 -12.72
CA ASN A 383 3.76 5.81 -12.73
C ASN A 383 5.12 5.20 -13.01
N SER A 384 6.16 5.89 -12.57
CA SER A 384 7.51 5.62 -12.99
C SER A 384 8.33 5.08 -11.84
N PHE A 385 9.22 4.15 -12.16
CA PHE A 385 10.09 3.48 -11.22
C PHE A 385 11.54 3.79 -11.54
N ILE A 386 12.25 4.43 -10.61
CA ILE A 386 13.66 4.80 -10.81
C ILE A 386 14.50 4.23 -9.68
N LYS A 387 15.20 3.13 -9.98
CA LYS A 387 16.22 2.53 -9.15
C LYS A 387 17.62 2.92 -9.65
N GLY A 388 18.12 4.04 -9.13
CA GLY A 388 19.37 4.67 -9.56
C GLY A 388 20.19 5.19 -8.38
N THR A 389 21.39 5.71 -8.63
CA THR A 389 22.19 6.39 -7.59
C THR A 389 21.62 7.77 -7.24
N ARG A 390 20.80 8.34 -8.13
CA ARG A 390 19.93 9.50 -7.96
C ARG A 390 18.77 9.32 -8.92
N ALA A 391 17.55 9.64 -8.51
CA ALA A 391 16.39 9.46 -9.37
C ALA A 391 16.19 10.64 -10.32
N ILE A 392 16.17 11.87 -9.79
CA ILE A 392 15.92 13.07 -10.57
C ILE A 392 16.89 14.19 -10.18
N CYS A 393 17.35 14.95 -11.17
CA CYS A 393 18.11 16.17 -10.99
C CYS A 393 17.49 17.34 -11.77
N VAL A 394 17.22 18.42 -11.05
CA VAL A 394 16.69 19.70 -11.54
C VAL A 394 17.78 20.76 -11.39
N LYS A 395 18.13 21.45 -12.49
CA LYS A 395 19.18 22.49 -12.49
C LYS A 395 18.75 23.79 -13.18
N GLY A 396 17.46 24.04 -13.32
CA GLY A 396 16.92 25.26 -13.91
C GLY A 396 15.71 25.74 -13.13
N ALA A 397 15.03 26.75 -13.66
CA ALA A 397 13.74 27.22 -13.14
C ALA A 397 12.58 26.28 -13.55
N ASP A 398 12.83 24.97 -13.49
CA ASP A 398 11.98 23.96 -14.12
C ASP A 398 10.65 23.77 -13.37
N ARG A 399 9.64 23.33 -14.12
CA ARG A 399 8.37 22.86 -13.60
C ARG A 399 8.40 21.33 -13.64
N VAL A 400 8.37 20.69 -12.48
CA VAL A 400 8.42 19.22 -12.41
C VAL A 400 7.27 18.70 -11.56
N THR A 401 6.45 17.84 -12.15
CA THR A 401 5.38 17.11 -11.45
C THR A 401 5.73 15.63 -11.43
N ILE A 402 5.75 15.03 -10.24
CA ILE A 402 5.94 13.60 -10.01
C ILE A 402 4.67 13.08 -9.33
N ASP A 403 4.01 12.10 -9.94
CA ASP A 403 2.83 11.46 -9.36
C ASP A 403 2.95 9.94 -9.44
N ASN A 404 2.58 9.25 -8.35
CA ASN A 404 2.59 7.80 -8.25
C ASN A 404 3.91 7.16 -8.75
N CYS A 405 5.04 7.67 -8.28
CA CYS A 405 6.37 7.16 -8.64
C CYS A 405 7.07 6.53 -7.42
N ASP A 406 7.90 5.50 -7.66
CA ASP A 406 8.81 4.94 -6.64
C ASP A 406 10.27 5.17 -7.09
N PHE A 407 10.99 5.94 -6.29
CA PHE A 407 12.40 6.20 -6.43
C PHE A 407 13.18 5.49 -5.33
N SER A 408 14.18 4.70 -5.71
CA SER A 408 15.03 3.98 -4.77
C SER A 408 16.50 3.99 -5.18
N TYR A 409 17.39 3.85 -4.20
CA TYR A 409 18.81 3.73 -4.46
C TYR A 409 19.18 2.36 -5.06
N PHE A 410 20.01 2.38 -6.11
CA PHE A 410 20.53 1.15 -6.70
C PHE A 410 21.50 0.42 -5.75
N GLY A 411 21.21 -0.86 -5.48
CA GLY A 411 22.06 -1.71 -4.65
C GLY A 411 21.80 -1.63 -3.14
N LEU A 412 20.82 -0.85 -2.68
CA LEU A 412 20.36 -0.91 -1.29
C LEU A 412 19.26 -1.96 -1.14
N SER A 413 19.37 -2.80 -0.10
CA SER A 413 18.36 -3.80 0.24
C SER A 413 17.58 -3.45 1.51
N ASP A 414 18.22 -2.78 2.46
CA ASP A 414 17.59 -2.38 3.72
C ASP A 414 17.79 -0.88 3.99
N PHE A 415 16.74 -0.09 3.73
CA PHE A 415 16.77 1.35 3.98
C PHE A 415 16.80 1.71 5.46
N ASP A 416 16.48 0.78 6.37
CA ASP A 416 16.51 1.01 7.82
C ASP A 416 17.89 0.77 8.44
N GLU A 417 18.79 0.11 7.72
CA GLU A 417 20.13 -0.22 8.22
C GLU A 417 21.28 0.35 7.36
N GLU A 418 21.08 0.58 6.07
CA GLU A 418 22.19 0.76 5.11
C GLU A 418 22.38 2.20 4.58
N VAL A 419 21.54 3.17 4.95
CA VAL A 419 21.64 4.55 4.45
C VAL A 419 22.95 5.25 4.90
N ALA A 420 23.54 6.06 4.01
CA ALA A 420 24.78 6.81 4.30
C ALA A 420 24.82 8.17 3.59
N ASN A 421 25.98 8.83 3.61
CA ASN A 421 26.14 10.18 3.07
C ASN A 421 26.15 10.19 1.52
N GLY A 422 25.72 11.31 0.92
CA GLY A 422 26.18 11.76 -0.41
C GLY A 422 25.16 11.72 -1.55
N ASN A 423 24.20 10.79 -1.58
CA ASN A 423 23.35 10.61 -2.76
C ASN A 423 21.85 10.84 -2.46
N PRO A 424 21.27 11.97 -2.91
CA PRO A 424 19.84 12.21 -2.78
C PRO A 424 19.03 11.48 -3.85
N GLY A 425 17.77 11.17 -3.54
CA GLY A 425 16.79 10.67 -4.51
C GLY A 425 16.42 11.76 -5.52
N PHE A 426 16.00 12.93 -5.01
CA PHE A 426 15.61 14.09 -5.80
C PHE A 426 16.52 15.28 -5.47
N LEU A 427 17.29 15.76 -6.45
CA LEU A 427 18.20 16.90 -6.30
C LEU A 427 17.65 18.14 -7.01
N ILE A 428 17.52 19.24 -6.27
CA ILE A 428 17.21 20.57 -6.78
C ILE A 428 18.46 21.44 -6.61
N ASN A 429 19.04 21.85 -7.72
CA ASN A 429 20.33 22.53 -7.75
C ASN A 429 20.31 23.66 -8.78
N ASN A 430 19.61 24.76 -8.45
CA ASN A 430 19.63 26.10 -9.04
C ASN A 430 18.33 26.85 -8.62
N SER A 431 18.03 27.96 -9.27
CA SER A 431 17.00 28.90 -8.85
C SER A 431 15.69 28.82 -9.63
N GLY A 432 14.56 29.05 -8.95
CA GLY A 432 13.24 29.29 -9.55
C GLY A 432 12.40 28.05 -9.85
N ALA A 433 12.83 26.86 -9.41
CA ALA A 433 12.11 25.62 -9.68
C ALA A 433 10.76 25.55 -8.97
N CYS A 434 9.74 25.03 -9.67
CA CYS A 434 8.41 24.73 -9.14
C CYS A 434 8.18 23.22 -9.20
N ILE A 435 8.18 22.56 -8.05
CA ILE A 435 8.14 21.11 -7.93
C ILE A 435 6.85 20.67 -7.25
N THR A 436 6.23 19.62 -7.77
CA THR A 436 5.08 18.98 -7.15
C THR A 436 5.32 17.48 -7.10
N LEU A 437 5.34 16.92 -5.89
CA LEU A 437 5.51 15.49 -5.61
C LEU A 437 4.21 15.00 -4.98
N LYS A 438 3.53 14.02 -5.57
CA LYS A 438 2.27 13.48 -5.06
C LYS A 438 2.27 11.97 -5.06
N ASN A 439 1.65 11.36 -4.04
CA ASN A 439 1.36 9.92 -3.98
C ASN A 439 2.58 9.03 -4.30
N SER A 440 3.78 9.52 -4.00
CA SER A 440 5.04 8.94 -4.47
C SER A 440 5.90 8.53 -3.29
N GLU A 441 6.70 7.49 -3.49
CA GLU A 441 7.70 7.03 -2.53
C GLU A 441 9.11 7.42 -3.00
N ILE A 442 9.84 8.17 -2.17
CA ILE A 442 11.16 8.70 -2.50
C ILE A 442 12.16 8.22 -1.45
N LYS A 443 12.88 7.16 -1.79
CA LYS A 443 13.85 6.47 -0.94
C LYS A 443 15.27 6.84 -1.39
N GLY A 444 15.80 7.91 -0.80
CA GLY A 444 17.16 8.36 -1.06
C GLY A 444 18.19 7.60 -0.23
N TYR A 445 19.41 7.45 -0.76
CA TYR A 445 20.51 6.85 0.02
C TYR A 445 20.92 7.74 1.20
N ALA A 446 20.96 9.05 0.97
CA ALA A 446 21.16 10.06 2.01
C ALA A 446 19.86 10.84 2.28
N TYR A 447 19.29 11.47 1.25
CA TYR A 447 18.16 12.37 1.41
C TYR A 447 17.09 12.05 0.38
N SER A 448 15.81 12.04 0.76
CA SER A 448 14.74 11.87 -0.24
C SER A 448 14.72 13.06 -1.19
N VAL A 449 14.62 14.27 -0.63
CA VAL A 449 14.68 15.53 -1.37
C VAL A 449 15.83 16.39 -0.82
N TYR A 450 16.62 16.96 -1.72
CA TYR A 450 17.78 17.77 -1.38
C TYR A 450 17.85 19.04 -2.22
N THR A 451 17.90 20.20 -1.57
CA THR A 451 18.27 21.46 -2.22
C THR A 451 19.75 21.75 -1.99
N SER A 452 20.46 22.15 -3.05
CA SER A 452 21.89 22.47 -2.99
C SER A 452 22.17 23.69 -3.86
N ILE A 453 22.66 24.79 -3.28
CA ILE A 453 22.98 26.02 -4.03
C ILE A 453 21.76 26.41 -4.89
N ALA A 454 20.63 26.66 -4.21
CA ALA A 454 19.33 26.82 -4.85
C ALA A 454 18.65 28.09 -4.32
N SER A 455 17.86 28.78 -5.15
CA SER A 455 17.04 29.89 -4.66
C SER A 455 15.62 29.91 -5.22
N ASP A 456 14.70 30.56 -4.53
CA ASP A 456 13.33 30.81 -5.02
C ASP A 456 12.58 29.53 -5.43
N VAL A 457 12.86 28.42 -4.73
CA VAL A 457 12.27 27.12 -5.00
C VAL A 457 10.90 27.03 -4.33
N LYS A 458 9.89 26.57 -5.07
CA LYS A 458 8.60 26.17 -4.51
C LYS A 458 8.43 24.67 -4.66
N ILE A 459 8.11 23.99 -3.57
CA ILE A 459 7.89 22.55 -3.58
C ILE A 459 6.65 22.17 -2.78
N ASP A 460 5.72 21.46 -3.42
CA ASP A 460 4.59 20.83 -2.77
C ASP A 460 4.83 19.31 -2.72
N ILE A 461 4.82 18.73 -1.53
CA ILE A 461 4.98 17.30 -1.27
C ILE A 461 3.71 16.80 -0.59
N LEU A 462 2.92 16.01 -1.31
CA LEU A 462 1.56 15.64 -0.91
C LEU A 462 1.41 14.12 -0.87
N ASN A 463 0.99 13.56 0.26
CA ASN A 463 0.75 12.14 0.43
C ASN A 463 1.94 11.25 0.01
N CYS A 464 3.16 11.74 0.19
CA CYS A 464 4.37 11.02 -0.17
C CYS A 464 4.94 10.23 1.01
N ILE A 465 5.68 9.17 0.67
CA ILE A 465 6.57 8.50 1.61
C ILE A 465 8.00 8.97 1.32
N LEU A 466 8.63 9.62 2.29
CA LEU A 466 10.01 10.09 2.17
C LEU A 466 10.89 9.26 3.10
N LYS A 467 11.83 8.47 2.53
CA LYS A 467 12.77 7.65 3.30
C LYS A 467 14.22 7.98 2.99
N GLY A 468 15.03 8.14 4.03
CA GLY A 468 16.47 8.41 3.94
C GLY A 468 17.00 8.85 5.30
N ARG A 469 18.18 9.48 5.36
CA ARG A 469 18.66 10.17 6.57
C ARG A 469 17.77 11.37 6.93
N ALA A 470 17.32 12.08 5.90
CA ALA A 470 16.27 13.08 5.98
C ALA A 470 15.31 12.91 4.79
N GLY A 471 14.04 13.22 5.00
CA GLY A 471 13.07 13.37 3.91
C GLY A 471 13.30 14.66 3.13
N LEU A 472 13.64 15.75 3.80
CA LEU A 472 14.03 17.02 3.18
C LEU A 472 15.26 17.60 3.86
N ALA A 473 16.28 17.91 3.07
CA ALA A 473 17.48 18.60 3.53
C ALA A 473 17.85 19.76 2.61
N THR A 474 18.37 20.84 3.19
CA THR A 474 18.82 22.02 2.43
C THR A 474 20.29 22.32 2.65
N TYR A 475 20.94 22.90 1.63
CA TYR A 475 22.32 23.38 1.66
C TYR A 475 22.43 24.60 0.74
N GLU A 476 22.97 25.72 1.24
CA GLU A 476 23.11 26.98 0.49
C GLU A 476 21.80 27.37 -0.24
N THR A 477 20.68 27.33 0.49
CA THR A 477 19.35 27.56 -0.08
C THR A 477 18.75 28.89 0.37
N ASP A 478 18.24 29.70 -0.56
CA ASP A 478 17.59 31.00 -0.28
C ASP A 478 16.17 31.07 -0.84
N GLY A 479 15.16 31.34 -0.02
CA GLY A 479 13.79 31.56 -0.51
C GLY A 479 13.02 30.28 -0.86
N LEU A 480 13.32 29.16 -0.19
CA LEU A 480 12.54 27.92 -0.31
C LEU A 480 11.16 28.08 0.34
N VAL A 481 10.11 27.72 -0.38
CA VAL A 481 8.77 27.52 0.16
C VAL A 481 8.37 26.06 -0.04
N ALA A 482 8.32 25.30 1.05
CA ALA A 482 7.93 23.89 1.04
C ALA A 482 6.58 23.69 1.73
N THR A 483 5.61 23.09 1.02
CA THR A 483 4.36 22.59 1.58
C THR A 483 4.45 21.07 1.67
N ILE A 484 4.27 20.50 2.86
CA ILE A 484 4.39 19.06 3.11
C ILE A 484 3.11 18.62 3.83
N ASN A 485 2.26 17.85 3.16
CA ASN A 485 0.95 17.48 3.70
C ASN A 485 0.61 16.00 3.50
N GLY A 486 0.15 15.34 4.54
CA GLY A 486 -0.27 13.93 4.45
C GLY A 486 0.90 12.95 4.27
N CYS A 487 2.14 13.39 4.51
CA CYS A 487 3.33 12.61 4.20
C CYS A 487 3.76 11.71 5.35
N LYS A 488 4.32 10.54 5.02
CA LYS A 488 5.08 9.70 5.95
C LYS A 488 6.56 9.98 5.76
N ILE A 489 7.23 10.46 6.80
CA ILE A 489 8.63 10.90 6.70
C ILE A 489 9.46 10.03 7.63
N HIS A 490 10.23 9.12 7.04
CA HIS A 490 11.05 8.15 7.75
C HIS A 490 12.53 8.49 7.67
N GLY A 491 13.12 8.73 8.83
CA GLY A 491 14.48 9.20 8.98
C GLY A 491 15.34 8.10 9.60
N VAL A 492 16.46 7.79 8.97
CA VAL A 492 17.38 6.74 9.44
C VAL A 492 18.76 7.32 9.65
N ASN A 493 19.29 7.19 10.87
CA ASN A 493 20.63 7.69 11.18
C ASN A 493 21.51 6.56 11.75
N GLY A 494 22.47 6.11 10.94
CA GLY A 494 23.53 5.18 11.33
C GLY A 494 24.84 5.84 11.80
N PHE A 495 24.96 7.16 11.69
CA PHE A 495 26.26 7.85 11.76
C PHE A 495 26.74 8.04 13.20
N THR A 496 28.02 7.82 13.47
CA THR A 496 28.60 7.89 14.84
C THR A 496 29.55 9.06 15.05
N GLY A 497 29.82 9.89 14.03
CA GLY A 497 30.75 11.03 14.12
C GLY A 497 30.18 12.21 14.91
N SER A 498 31.03 12.97 15.60
CA SER A 498 30.68 13.84 16.74
C SER A 498 30.09 15.22 16.43
N THR A 499 29.79 15.55 15.17
CA THR A 499 29.54 16.95 14.76
C THR A 499 28.20 17.20 14.07
N GLU A 500 27.41 16.18 13.77
CA GLU A 500 26.25 16.34 12.87
C GLU A 500 24.93 16.01 13.56
N VAL A 501 24.01 16.97 13.49
CA VAL A 501 22.65 16.85 14.00
C VAL A 501 21.71 16.59 12.83
N TYR A 502 21.00 15.46 12.85
CA TYR A 502 20.11 15.06 11.77
C TYR A 502 18.64 15.14 12.17
N ALA A 503 17.77 15.31 11.18
CA ALA A 503 16.34 15.29 11.37
C ALA A 503 15.63 14.77 10.12
N ASN A 504 14.36 14.39 10.25
CA ASN A 504 13.52 14.10 9.07
C ASN A 504 13.45 15.31 8.13
N ILE A 505 13.43 16.53 8.67
CA ILE A 505 13.50 17.79 7.92
C ILE A 505 14.61 18.66 8.52
N THR A 506 15.59 19.05 7.71
CA THR A 506 16.78 19.75 8.21
C THR A 506 17.32 20.85 7.28
N THR A 507 17.90 21.90 7.85
CA THR A 507 18.72 22.88 7.13
C THR A 507 20.23 22.63 7.27
N GLN A 508 20.61 21.36 7.52
CA GLN A 508 21.96 20.80 7.69
C GLN A 508 22.90 21.51 8.67
N ASN A 509 23.42 22.70 8.36
CA ASN A 509 24.31 23.44 9.24
C ASN A 509 24.04 24.95 9.25
N ILE A 510 24.47 25.62 10.33
CA ILE A 510 24.38 27.08 10.48
C ILE A 510 25.24 27.82 9.43
N ASP A 511 26.35 27.23 9.02
CA ASP A 511 27.30 27.82 8.07
C ASP A 511 26.91 27.62 6.60
N ASP A 512 25.87 26.83 6.34
CA ASP A 512 25.42 26.48 4.99
C ASP A 512 24.64 27.63 4.32
N ASN A 513 24.69 28.86 4.85
CA ASN A 513 24.09 30.08 4.28
C ASN A 513 22.60 29.99 3.90
N ASN A 514 21.82 29.10 4.54
CA ASN A 514 20.39 28.97 4.29
C ASN A 514 19.63 30.23 4.74
N LYS A 515 18.72 30.76 3.90
CA LYS A 515 17.98 32.01 4.13
C LYS A 515 16.54 31.92 3.65
N ASN A 516 15.65 32.69 4.27
CA ASN A 516 14.26 32.88 3.83
C ASN A 516 13.50 31.55 3.58
N ILE A 517 13.71 30.55 4.43
CA ILE A 517 13.07 29.24 4.30
C ILE A 517 11.68 29.30 4.93
N THR A 518 10.67 28.77 4.24
CA THR A 518 9.31 28.58 4.77
C THR A 518 8.92 27.12 4.67
N LEU A 519 8.56 26.52 5.79
CA LEU A 519 8.10 25.13 5.90
C LEU A 519 6.66 25.12 6.40
N ASN A 520 5.73 24.67 5.56
CA ASN A 520 4.32 24.48 5.91
C ASN A 520 4.04 22.99 6.00
N ILE A 521 3.87 22.46 7.20
CA ILE A 521 3.75 21.01 7.44
C ILE A 521 2.40 20.71 8.08
N ALA A 522 1.67 19.75 7.52
CA ALA A 522 0.39 19.33 8.06
C ALA A 522 0.11 17.83 7.92
N ASN A 523 -0.57 17.24 8.91
CA ASN A 523 -1.06 15.86 8.84
C ASN A 523 0.02 14.83 8.46
N CYS A 524 1.26 15.03 8.92
CA CYS A 524 2.39 14.17 8.57
C CYS A 524 2.73 13.21 9.71
N ASP A 525 3.11 11.99 9.35
CA ASP A 525 3.61 10.98 10.28
C ASP A 525 5.14 10.93 10.20
N PHE A 526 5.79 11.39 11.26
CA PHE A 526 7.24 11.36 11.37
C PHE A 526 7.68 10.08 12.07
N THR A 527 8.67 9.41 11.50
CA THR A 527 9.29 8.25 12.12
C THR A 527 10.80 8.35 12.04
N VAL A 528 11.47 7.91 13.11
CA VAL A 528 12.94 7.85 13.14
C VAL A 528 13.44 6.51 13.62
N TYR A 529 14.52 6.04 13.00
CA TYR A 529 15.29 4.89 13.45
C TYR A 529 16.76 5.30 13.62
N ARG A 530 17.28 5.16 14.84
CA ARG A 530 18.63 5.59 15.20
C ARG A 530 19.43 4.45 15.84
N LEU A 531 20.57 4.11 15.25
CA LEU A 531 21.51 3.12 15.79
C LEU A 531 22.99 3.45 15.44
N PRO A 532 23.94 3.49 16.41
CA PRO A 532 23.75 3.73 17.84
C PRO A 532 23.62 5.23 18.16
N ALA A 533 22.64 5.63 18.96
CA ALA A 533 22.53 6.95 19.57
C ALA A 533 23.64 7.17 20.61
N THR A 534 24.16 8.40 20.67
CA THR A 534 25.09 8.86 21.71
C THR A 534 24.52 10.10 22.38
N VAL A 535 25.11 10.55 23.48
CA VAL A 535 24.71 11.81 24.14
C VAL A 535 24.92 13.07 23.27
N ASN A 536 25.67 12.96 22.17
CA ASN A 536 25.99 14.09 21.29
C ASN A 536 25.28 14.02 19.92
N ASN A 537 24.70 12.87 19.54
CA ASN A 537 24.14 12.64 18.20
C ASN A 537 22.70 12.13 18.27
N PHE A 538 21.75 13.03 18.00
CA PHE A 538 20.31 12.75 18.01
C PHE A 538 19.71 12.83 16.60
N GLN A 539 18.55 12.21 16.42
CA GLN A 539 17.70 12.43 15.26
C GLN A 539 16.39 13.07 15.71
N TYR A 540 16.06 14.21 15.09
CA TYR A 540 14.86 15.00 15.40
C TYR A 540 13.79 14.80 14.32
N ALA A 541 12.55 15.21 14.61
CA ALA A 541 11.58 15.39 13.54
C ALA A 541 12.02 16.56 12.66
N ILE A 542 12.37 17.69 13.29
CA ILE A 542 12.70 18.93 12.62
C ILE A 542 13.92 19.56 13.29
N SER A 543 14.92 19.93 12.48
CA SER A 543 16.14 20.59 12.96
C SER A 543 16.53 21.70 11.99
N VAL A 544 16.21 22.95 12.32
CA VAL A 544 16.34 24.08 11.39
C VAL A 544 16.97 25.31 12.05
N ASP A 545 17.47 26.22 11.24
CA ASP A 545 17.91 27.55 11.67
C ASP A 545 16.69 28.49 11.73
N PHE A 546 16.15 28.73 12.93
CA PHE A 546 14.92 29.51 13.10
C PHE A 546 15.09 31.01 12.83
N GLU A 547 16.32 31.54 12.79
CA GLU A 547 16.51 32.93 12.36
C GLU A 547 16.17 33.11 10.88
N ASN A 548 16.38 32.04 10.10
CA ASN A 548 16.18 32.01 8.65
C ASN A 548 15.02 31.13 8.20
N THR A 549 14.33 30.46 9.13
CA THR A 549 13.29 29.48 8.83
C THR A 549 11.99 29.84 9.54
N ASN A 550 10.95 30.09 8.75
CA ASN A 550 9.58 30.15 9.24
C ASN A 550 8.96 28.75 9.21
N LEU A 551 8.64 28.20 10.38
CA LEU A 551 8.06 26.87 10.53
C LEU A 551 6.59 26.97 10.94
N ASN A 552 5.70 26.51 10.07
CA ASN A 552 4.25 26.45 10.30
C ASN A 552 3.80 25.00 10.42
N LEU A 553 3.41 24.58 11.63
CA LEU A 553 2.88 23.24 11.90
C LEU A 553 1.36 23.33 12.12
N THR A 554 0.59 22.55 11.37
CA THR A 554 -0.88 22.51 11.49
C THR A 554 -1.42 21.08 11.35
N GLY A 555 -2.69 20.86 11.63
CA GLY A 555 -3.32 19.55 11.48
C GLY A 555 -2.82 18.50 12.48
N ASN A 556 -2.89 17.23 12.09
CA ASN A 556 -2.60 16.08 12.97
C ASN A 556 -1.22 15.46 12.70
N ASN A 557 -0.14 16.17 13.04
CA ASN A 557 1.21 15.62 12.90
C ASN A 557 1.51 14.64 14.04
N THR A 558 2.15 13.51 13.73
CA THR A 558 2.55 12.50 14.73
C THR A 558 4.05 12.23 14.66
N PHE A 559 4.62 11.75 15.76
CA PHE A 559 6.02 11.31 15.80
C PHE A 559 6.17 9.98 16.52
N TYR A 560 6.85 9.02 15.88
CA TYR A 560 7.28 7.78 16.50
C TYR A 560 8.78 7.53 16.31
N GLY A 561 9.54 7.52 17.42
CA GLY A 561 10.99 7.30 17.38
C GLY A 561 11.43 5.97 17.96
N THR A 562 12.33 5.27 17.26
CA THR A 562 13.10 4.15 17.83
C THR A 562 14.57 4.57 17.99
N ILE A 563 15.01 4.73 19.23
CA ILE A 563 16.33 5.25 19.57
C ILE A 563 17.13 4.18 20.31
N CYS A 564 18.27 3.77 19.76
CA CYS A 564 19.08 2.69 20.32
C CYS A 564 20.46 3.21 20.79
N TYR A 565 20.68 3.34 22.09
CA TYR A 565 21.96 3.78 22.66
C TYR A 565 23.04 2.70 22.63
N SER A 566 24.29 3.10 22.34
CA SER A 566 25.47 2.22 22.48
C SER A 566 25.88 1.99 23.94
N GLU A 567 25.49 2.88 24.84
CA GLU A 567 25.79 2.83 26.27
C GLU A 567 24.90 1.81 27.01
N ASN A 568 25.44 1.17 28.04
CA ASN A 568 24.70 0.32 28.97
C ASN A 568 23.96 1.19 30.00
N LEU A 569 22.70 1.49 29.75
CA LEU A 569 21.86 2.36 30.57
C LEU A 569 20.87 1.53 31.39
N THR A 570 20.55 1.98 32.59
CA THR A 570 19.46 1.47 33.42
C THR A 570 18.11 1.97 32.89
N LYS A 571 17.02 1.29 33.25
CA LYS A 571 15.65 1.75 32.89
C LYS A 571 15.35 3.16 33.39
N SER A 572 15.87 3.55 34.56
CA SER A 572 15.69 4.89 35.11
C SER A 572 16.46 5.96 34.33
N GLU A 573 17.64 5.64 33.82
CA GLU A 573 18.40 6.55 32.96
C GLU A 573 17.71 6.72 31.61
N LEU A 574 17.16 5.64 31.05
CA LEU A 574 16.37 5.69 29.81
C LEU A 574 15.09 6.51 29.96
N SER A 575 14.33 6.35 31.05
CA SER A 575 13.10 7.12 31.27
C SER A 575 13.32 8.62 31.46
N ASN A 576 14.54 9.02 31.85
CA ASN A 576 14.91 10.42 32.00
C ASN A 576 15.41 11.04 30.69
N LYS A 577 15.52 10.27 29.61
CA LYS A 577 15.76 10.80 28.25
C LYS A 577 14.41 11.29 27.69
N ALA A 578 13.97 12.46 28.13
CA ALA A 578 12.86 13.17 27.50
C ALA A 578 13.40 13.94 26.28
N TYR A 579 12.71 13.84 25.14
CA TYR A 579 13.14 14.49 23.90
C TYR A 579 12.12 15.51 23.45
N ASP A 580 12.62 16.72 23.23
CA ASP A 580 12.01 17.62 22.28
C ASP A 580 12.41 17.17 20.88
N ILE A 581 11.44 17.14 19.96
CA ILE A 581 11.65 16.65 18.59
C ILE A 581 11.89 17.78 17.59
N ILE A 582 11.88 19.03 18.07
CA ILE A 582 12.17 20.24 17.30
C ILE A 582 13.40 20.92 17.88
N LYS A 583 14.40 21.14 17.01
CA LYS A 583 15.66 21.75 17.39
C LYS A 583 15.98 22.99 16.54
N ASP A 584 16.51 24.00 17.22
CA ASP A 584 17.16 25.15 16.62
C ASP A 584 18.65 24.87 16.46
N VAL A 585 19.12 24.70 15.22
CA VAL A 585 20.54 24.39 14.95
C VAL A 585 21.46 25.57 15.25
N ARG A 586 20.94 26.80 15.22
CA ARG A 586 21.75 28.01 15.40
C ARG A 586 22.12 28.23 16.86
N THR A 587 21.15 28.09 17.75
CA THR A 587 21.35 28.30 19.20
C THR A 587 21.64 27.02 19.96
N ASP A 588 21.60 25.85 19.29
CA ASP A 588 21.70 24.53 19.89
C ASP A 588 20.64 24.28 20.99
N THR A 589 19.47 24.91 20.85
CA THR A 589 18.36 24.80 21.81
C THR A 589 17.20 23.99 21.24
N THR A 590 16.47 23.29 22.10
CA THR A 590 15.21 22.64 21.73
C THR A 590 14.04 23.62 21.79
N LYS A 591 12.99 23.35 21.01
CA LYS A 591 11.79 24.20 20.88
C LYS A 591 10.50 23.49 21.33
N GLY A 592 10.61 22.41 22.11
CA GLY A 592 9.46 21.62 22.53
C GLY A 592 8.86 20.78 21.39
N ASN A 593 7.56 20.47 21.54
CA ASN A 593 6.81 19.54 20.69
C ASN A 593 5.49 20.13 20.16
N GLU A 594 5.31 21.46 20.27
CA GLU A 594 4.09 22.12 19.79
C GLU A 594 3.87 21.87 18.29
N GLY A 595 2.63 21.62 17.88
CA GLY A 595 2.27 21.25 16.50
C GLY A 595 2.22 19.75 16.22
N PHE A 596 2.55 18.89 17.19
CA PHE A 596 2.38 17.44 17.14
C PHE A 596 1.24 16.98 18.06
N ALA A 597 0.34 16.15 17.52
CA ALA A 597 -0.78 15.57 18.24
C ALA A 597 -0.39 14.35 19.10
N SER A 598 0.67 13.65 18.71
CA SER A 598 1.25 12.55 19.49
C SER A 598 2.75 12.45 19.28
N VAL A 599 3.46 12.17 20.37
CA VAL A 599 4.89 11.90 20.37
C VAL A 599 5.15 10.65 21.19
N GLU A 600 5.60 9.59 20.52
CA GLU A 600 5.84 8.28 21.10
C GLU A 600 7.27 7.83 20.77
N MET A 601 7.94 7.20 21.74
CA MET A 601 9.33 6.78 21.57
C MET A 601 9.60 5.46 22.26
N LEU A 602 10.26 4.56 21.53
CA LEU A 602 10.87 3.35 22.05
C LEU A 602 12.38 3.58 22.19
N ILE A 603 12.84 3.71 23.42
CA ILE A 603 14.26 3.96 23.74
C ILE A 603 14.88 2.67 24.23
N LYS A 604 16.00 2.26 23.62
CA LYS A 604 16.73 1.03 23.89
C LYS A 604 18.18 1.32 24.26
N SER A 605 18.81 0.39 24.98
CA SER A 605 20.23 0.40 25.34
C SER A 605 20.90 -0.91 24.89
N SER A 606 22.22 -0.88 24.72
CA SER A 606 23.04 -2.03 24.28
C SER A 606 22.98 -3.24 25.23
N ASN A 607 22.64 -3.06 26.51
CA ASN A 607 22.41 -4.16 27.46
C ASN A 607 20.99 -4.79 27.38
N GLY A 608 20.16 -4.37 26.42
CA GLY A 608 18.80 -4.88 26.23
C GLY A 608 17.73 -4.21 27.09
N ASN A 609 18.08 -3.23 27.94
CA ASN A 609 17.08 -2.40 28.62
C ASN A 609 16.33 -1.53 27.61
N ASN A 610 15.03 -1.35 27.85
CA ASN A 610 14.19 -0.46 27.06
C ASN A 610 13.17 0.30 27.94
N CYS A 611 12.68 1.41 27.39
CA CYS A 611 11.62 2.23 27.94
C CYS A 611 10.74 2.71 26.79
N PHE A 612 9.42 2.73 27.01
CA PHE A 612 8.48 3.39 26.11
C PHE A 612 8.05 4.70 26.74
N VAL A 613 8.21 5.79 26.01
CA VAL A 613 7.87 7.15 26.45
C VAL A 613 6.76 7.68 25.56
N LYS A 614 5.70 8.18 26.18
CA LYS A 614 4.64 8.93 25.51
C LYS A 614 4.62 10.32 26.09
N ILE A 615 4.91 11.32 25.26
CA ILE A 615 4.92 12.72 25.64
C ILE A 615 3.53 13.27 25.34
N LYS A 616 2.91 13.89 26.33
CA LYS A 616 1.60 14.54 26.20
C LYS A 616 1.75 15.95 25.70
#